data_AF-A0A3D3J2P8-F1
#
_entry.id   AF-A0A3D3J2P8-F1
#
_cell.length_a   1.000
_cell.length_b   1.000
_cell.length_c   1.000
_cell.angle_alpha   90.00
_cell.angle_beta   90.00
_cell.angle_gamma   90.00
#
_symmetry.space_group_name_H-M   'P 1'
#
loop_
_entity.id
_entity.type
_entity.pdbx_description
1 polymer ?
#
loop_
_entity_poly.entity_id
_entity_poly.type
_entity_poly.pdbx_seq_one_letter_code
_entity_poly.pdbx_strand_id
1 'polypeptide(L)'
;ILTQPCRIVHKRDPISLPPELKVSITCKDGVSRIYDDKDAPIIRWDAPNKDKTRLEGCHVVLLLFFEEYQYGILELEIKYEEIEHYYMQALEIGLGLRYLDLVAAEREARKELEDKNRELDHTATHDALTGILNRAGFLREERRVLDENKGSYVAVLMADLDHLKQINDSFGHGEGDEAIKLTTRALASVLSDHNAVLGRTGGDEFSAIFPVTDDFDPDDCVAAIHGYCEQFNSKSGLPYYLGVSAGCLKFEAGEGMNLSELFTEADILLYADKKRRRSMIRRE
;
A
#
# COMPACT_ATOMS: atom_id res chain seq x y z
N ILE A 1 2.28 37.60 -5.07
CA ILE A 1 2.62 36.69 -3.93
C ILE A 1 3.80 35.87 -4.41
N LEU A 2 4.81 35.62 -3.56
CA LEU A 2 5.91 34.74 -3.95
C LEU A 2 5.32 33.37 -4.29
N THR A 3 5.82 32.71 -5.33
CA THR A 3 5.23 31.44 -5.81
C THR A 3 5.55 30.27 -4.87
N GLN A 4 6.53 30.42 -3.97
CA GLN A 4 6.82 29.50 -2.88
C GLN A 4 7.24 30.29 -1.63
N PRO A 5 6.84 29.88 -0.41
CA PRO A 5 7.27 30.52 0.83
C PRO A 5 8.80 30.49 0.95
N CYS A 6 9.41 31.60 1.34
CA CYS A 6 10.84 31.68 1.59
C CYS A 6 11.11 31.77 3.11
N ARG A 7 11.98 30.90 3.62
CA ARG A 7 12.45 30.98 5.00
C ARG A 7 13.49 32.09 5.15
N ILE A 8 13.17 33.10 5.94
CA ILE A 8 14.04 34.17 6.41
C ILE A 8 14.92 33.60 7.52
N VAL A 9 16.07 33.05 7.14
CA VAL A 9 17.12 32.72 8.10
C VAL A 9 17.74 34.04 8.57
N HIS A 10 17.79 34.27 9.89
CA HIS A 10 18.35 35.48 10.52
C HIS A 10 19.83 35.70 10.13
N LYS A 11 20.07 36.25 8.94
CA LYS A 11 21.37 36.76 8.51
C LYS A 11 21.36 38.28 8.71
N ARG A 12 22.55 38.82 8.97
CA ARG A 12 22.82 40.26 9.05
C ARG A 12 22.56 41.02 7.72
N ASP A 13 22.14 40.30 6.68
CA ASP A 13 21.89 40.84 5.35
C ASP A 13 20.41 41.20 5.20
N PRO A 14 20.07 42.38 4.67
CA PRO A 14 18.69 42.76 4.41
C PRO A 14 18.03 41.76 3.44
N ILE A 15 16.74 41.49 3.65
CA ILE A 15 15.93 40.70 2.71
C ILE A 15 16.04 41.36 1.33
N SER A 16 16.75 40.71 0.41
CA SER A 16 16.81 41.13 -0.98
C SER A 16 15.61 40.54 -1.68
N LEU A 17 14.64 41.38 -2.02
CA LEU A 17 13.50 40.98 -2.83
C LEU A 17 14.03 40.61 -4.23
N PRO A 18 13.49 39.56 -4.87
CA PRO A 18 13.90 39.21 -6.22
C PRO A 18 13.64 40.42 -7.14
N PRO A 19 14.49 40.64 -8.16
CA PRO A 19 14.40 41.80 -9.05
C PRO A 19 13.05 41.86 -9.79
N GLU A 20 12.40 40.70 -9.93
CA GLU A 20 11.10 40.52 -10.53
C GLU A 20 10.19 39.73 -9.58
N LEU A 21 8.95 40.20 -9.40
CA LEU A 21 7.93 39.53 -8.63
C LEU A 21 6.73 39.21 -9.50
N LYS A 22 6.26 37.97 -9.47
CA LYS A 22 5.04 37.57 -10.17
C LYS A 22 3.80 37.89 -9.33
N VAL A 23 2.79 38.46 -9.98
CA VAL A 23 1.49 38.73 -9.41
C VAL A 23 0.61 37.51 -9.58
N SER A 24 0.27 36.87 -8.47
CA SER A 24 -0.60 35.69 -8.45
C SER A 24 -2.08 36.06 -8.37
N ILE A 25 -2.43 37.19 -7.74
CA ILE A 25 -3.80 37.65 -7.55
C ILE A 25 -3.82 39.18 -7.59
N THR A 26 -4.79 39.76 -8.32
CA THR A 26 -5.12 41.18 -8.25
C THR A 26 -6.58 41.35 -7.85
N CYS A 27 -6.89 42.29 -6.98
CA CYS A 27 -8.27 42.72 -6.72
C CYS A 27 -8.40 44.21 -7.06
N LYS A 28 -9.34 44.55 -7.94
CA LYS A 28 -9.62 45.94 -8.30
C LYS A 28 -11.13 46.14 -8.38
N ASP A 29 -11.65 47.16 -7.71
CA ASP A 29 -13.09 47.50 -7.67
C ASP A 29 -13.97 46.30 -7.26
N GLY A 30 -13.49 45.48 -6.30
CA GLY A 30 -14.17 44.28 -5.83
C GLY A 30 -14.08 43.07 -6.76
N VAL A 31 -13.39 43.18 -7.89
CA VAL A 31 -13.18 42.10 -8.85
C VAL A 31 -11.80 41.48 -8.65
N SER A 32 -11.77 40.22 -8.21
CA SER A 32 -10.55 39.43 -8.07
C SER A 32 -10.21 38.67 -9.36
N ARG A 33 -8.94 38.70 -9.74
CA ARG A 33 -8.37 37.84 -10.80
C ARG A 33 -7.20 37.05 -10.23
N ILE A 34 -7.21 35.75 -10.46
CA ILE A 34 -6.13 34.82 -10.12
C ILE A 34 -5.37 34.51 -11.40
N TYR A 35 -4.05 34.54 -11.34
CA TYR A 35 -3.16 34.28 -12.47
C TYR A 35 -2.41 32.98 -12.25
N ASP A 36 -2.37 32.15 -13.30
CA ASP A 36 -1.43 31.03 -13.38
C ASP A 36 -0.02 31.55 -13.66
N ASP A 37 0.98 30.76 -13.27
CA ASP A 37 2.39 31.17 -13.22
C ASP A 37 2.98 31.60 -14.59
N LYS A 38 2.32 31.22 -15.70
CA LYS A 38 2.70 31.57 -17.08
C LYS A 38 2.16 32.94 -17.54
N ASP A 39 1.02 33.37 -17.00
CA ASP A 39 0.30 34.58 -17.41
C ASP A 39 0.33 35.68 -16.32
N ALA A 40 1.02 35.40 -15.22
CA ALA A 40 1.18 36.29 -14.09
C ALA A 40 1.93 37.59 -14.49
N PRO A 41 1.33 38.77 -14.26
CA PRO A 41 2.03 40.05 -14.41
C PRO A 41 3.32 40.10 -13.59
N ILE A 42 4.35 40.75 -14.12
CA ILE A 42 5.65 40.89 -13.46
C ILE A 42 5.80 42.32 -12.93
N ILE A 43 6.10 42.45 -11.64
CA ILE A 43 6.47 43.70 -10.97
C ILE A 43 8.00 43.77 -10.91
N ARG A 44 8.56 44.93 -11.31
CA ARG A 44 10.00 45.22 -11.22
C ARG A 44 10.23 46.40 -10.28
N TRP A 45 11.22 46.29 -9.40
CA TRP A 45 11.55 47.32 -8.41
C TRP A 45 12.13 48.61 -9.00
N ASP A 46 12.73 48.51 -10.19
CA ASP A 46 13.47 49.59 -10.87
C ASP A 46 12.66 50.29 -11.98
N ALA A 47 11.41 49.89 -12.21
CA ALA A 47 10.56 50.52 -13.22
C ALA A 47 10.20 51.95 -12.76
N PRO A 48 10.51 53.00 -13.57
CA PRO A 48 10.10 54.36 -13.24
C PRO A 48 8.58 54.41 -13.16
N ASN A 49 8.08 54.65 -11.96
CA ASN A 49 6.66 54.86 -11.68
C ASN A 49 6.23 56.16 -12.38
N LYS A 50 5.82 56.06 -13.65
CA LYS A 50 5.71 57.19 -14.59
C LYS A 50 4.48 58.08 -14.41
N ASP A 51 3.57 57.75 -13.49
CA ASP A 51 2.35 58.53 -13.23
C ASP A 51 2.19 58.89 -11.73
N LYS A 52 3.15 59.66 -11.19
CA LYS A 52 3.06 60.21 -9.82
C LYS A 52 2.19 61.46 -9.71
N THR A 53 1.49 61.87 -10.76
CA THR A 53 0.74 63.14 -10.83
C THR A 53 -0.71 63.05 -10.37
N ARG A 54 -1.12 61.95 -9.72
CA ARG A 54 -2.53 61.73 -9.35
C ARG A 54 -2.77 60.98 -8.04
N LEU A 55 -1.86 61.08 -7.08
CA LEU A 55 -1.98 60.32 -5.81
C LEU A 55 -2.84 61.08 -4.79
N GLU A 56 -4.15 60.81 -4.79
CA GLU A 56 -4.98 60.92 -3.58
C GLU A 56 -4.95 59.55 -2.87
N GLY A 57 -3.92 59.31 -2.05
CA GLY A 57 -3.72 58.04 -1.34
C GLY A 57 -2.25 57.72 -1.06
N CYS A 58 -2.01 56.73 -0.19
CA CYS A 58 -0.71 56.14 0.10
C CYS A 58 -0.56 54.80 -0.61
N HIS A 59 0.54 54.63 -1.34
CA HIS A 59 0.92 53.34 -1.90
C HIS A 59 1.73 52.55 -0.87
N VAL A 60 1.23 51.39 -0.44
CA VAL A 60 1.80 50.59 0.65
C VAL A 60 2.14 49.19 0.16
N VAL A 61 3.32 48.71 0.55
CA VAL A 61 3.75 47.32 0.34
C VAL A 61 3.86 46.66 1.70
N LEU A 62 3.04 45.63 1.93
CA LEU A 62 3.01 44.85 3.16
C LEU A 62 3.60 43.46 2.90
N LEU A 63 4.43 42.96 3.80
CA LEU A 63 4.94 41.61 3.72
C LEU A 63 3.91 40.64 4.30
N LEU A 64 3.59 39.59 3.56
CA LEU A 64 2.82 38.47 4.07
C LEU A 64 3.84 37.51 4.69
N PHE A 65 3.95 37.51 6.01
CA PHE A 65 4.90 36.66 6.72
C PHE A 65 4.27 36.04 7.97
N PHE A 66 4.83 34.91 8.40
CA PHE A 66 4.54 34.31 9.69
C PHE A 66 5.85 33.78 10.27
N GLU A 67 6.23 34.25 11.46
CA GLU A 67 7.53 33.99 12.08
C GLU A 67 8.70 34.26 11.11
N GLU A 68 9.43 33.21 10.73
CA GLU A 68 10.56 33.25 9.79
C GLU A 68 10.15 33.01 8.33
N TYR A 69 8.86 32.86 8.00
CA TYR A 69 8.42 32.54 6.64
C TYR A 69 7.81 33.75 5.94
N GLN A 70 8.38 34.14 4.80
CA GLN A 70 7.79 35.13 3.90
C GLN A 70 6.99 34.41 2.80
N TYR A 71 5.67 34.55 2.88
CA TYR A 71 4.70 33.99 1.96
C TYR A 71 4.50 34.86 0.71
N GLY A 72 4.77 36.15 0.81
CA GLY A 72 4.67 37.05 -0.33
C GLY A 72 4.62 38.50 0.08
N ILE A 73 4.10 39.32 -0.84
CA ILE A 73 3.84 40.74 -0.63
C ILE A 73 2.40 41.04 -1.02
N LEU A 74 1.81 42.02 -0.33
CA LEU A 74 0.53 42.62 -0.61
C LEU A 74 0.77 44.10 -0.93
N GLU A 75 0.48 44.48 -2.17
CA GLU A 75 0.66 45.85 -2.68
C GLU A 75 -0.72 46.50 -2.84
N LEU A 76 -0.90 47.68 -2.26
CA LEU A 76 -2.19 48.34 -2.16
C LEU A 76 -2.04 49.86 -2.34
N GLU A 77 -3.05 50.49 -2.94
CA GLU A 77 -3.27 51.94 -2.90
C GLU A 77 -4.42 52.21 -1.93
N ILE A 78 -4.13 52.83 -0.79
CA ILE A 78 -5.06 52.98 0.35
C ILE A 78 -4.96 54.37 0.95
N LYS A 79 -5.94 54.82 1.73
CA LYS A 79 -5.81 56.08 2.47
C LYS A 79 -4.87 55.91 3.66
N TYR A 80 -4.26 57.01 4.11
CA TYR A 80 -3.30 56.96 5.21
C TYR A 80 -3.90 56.39 6.50
N GLU A 81 -5.17 56.69 6.77
CA GLU A 81 -5.89 56.26 7.97
C GLU A 81 -6.22 54.76 7.97
N GLU A 82 -6.10 54.08 6.82
CA GLU A 82 -6.43 52.66 6.64
C GLU A 82 -5.19 51.75 6.75
N ILE A 83 -3.99 52.31 6.88
CA ILE A 83 -2.73 51.54 6.90
C ILE A 83 -2.73 50.48 8.01
N GLU A 84 -3.17 50.84 9.22
CA GLU A 84 -3.24 49.88 10.34
C GLU A 84 -4.19 48.72 10.06
N HIS A 85 -5.33 49.01 9.42
CA HIS A 85 -6.32 48.00 9.06
C HIS A 85 -5.75 46.99 8.06
N TYR A 86 -5.09 47.46 7.00
CA TYR A 86 -4.49 46.58 6.01
C TYR A 86 -3.24 45.86 6.52
N TYR A 87 -2.48 46.46 7.44
CA TYR A 87 -1.38 45.79 8.13
C TYR A 87 -1.89 44.59 8.93
N MET A 88 -2.98 44.74 9.67
CA MET A 88 -3.62 43.63 10.38
C MET A 88 -4.11 42.53 9.43
N GLN A 89 -4.74 42.88 8.30
CA GLN A 89 -5.14 41.90 7.29
C GLN A 89 -3.94 41.14 6.70
N ALA A 90 -2.81 41.82 6.46
CA ALA A 90 -1.61 41.17 5.95
C ALA A 90 -1.07 40.10 6.92
N LEU A 91 -1.15 40.34 8.23
CA LEU A 91 -0.80 39.36 9.26
C LEU A 91 -1.79 38.18 9.27
N GLU A 92 -3.09 38.45 9.18
CA GLU A 92 -4.13 37.40 9.12
C GLU A 92 -3.97 36.51 7.89
N ILE A 93 -3.66 37.11 6.73
CA ILE A 93 -3.37 36.38 5.50
C ILE A 93 -2.09 35.55 5.67
N GLY A 94 -1.03 36.11 6.26
CA GLY A 94 0.20 35.38 6.56
C GLY A 94 -0.05 34.15 7.44
N LEU A 95 -0.87 34.30 8.49
CA LEU A 95 -1.31 33.21 9.35
C LEU A 95 -2.12 32.16 8.59
N GLY A 96 -3.08 32.59 7.76
CA GLY A 96 -3.91 31.69 6.95
C GLY A 96 -3.08 30.86 5.97
N LEU A 97 -2.10 31.47 5.30
CA LEU A 97 -1.19 30.78 4.40
C LEU A 97 -0.30 29.78 5.16
N ARG A 98 0.20 30.15 6.34
CA ARG A 98 0.93 29.22 7.22
C ARG A 98 0.09 28.02 7.63
N TYR A 99 -1.18 28.24 7.96
CA TYR A 99 -2.10 27.17 8.31
C TYR A 99 -2.33 26.21 7.15
N LEU A 100 -2.51 26.72 5.92
CA LEU A 100 -2.66 25.88 4.72
C LEU A 100 -1.43 25.01 4.44
N ASP A 101 -0.22 25.56 4.55
CA ASP A 101 1.02 24.80 4.43
C ASP A 101 1.11 23.67 5.46
N LEU A 102 0.77 23.96 6.72
CA LEU A 102 0.84 22.99 7.79
C LEU A 102 -0.15 21.84 7.56
N VAL A 103 -1.37 22.15 7.12
CA VAL A 103 -2.39 21.15 6.77
C VAL A 103 -1.95 20.31 5.57
N ALA A 104 -1.32 20.91 4.55
CA ALA A 104 -0.79 20.17 3.41
C ALA A 104 0.33 19.20 3.83
N ALA A 105 1.29 19.68 4.63
CA ALA A 105 2.39 18.87 5.13
C ALA A 105 1.92 17.74 6.06
N GLU A 106 0.92 17.99 6.92
CA GLU A 106 0.31 16.96 7.77
C GLU A 106 -0.34 15.86 6.92
N ARG A 107 -1.10 16.23 5.88
CA ARG A 107 -1.74 15.26 4.98
C ARG A 107 -0.73 14.38 4.26
N GLU A 108 0.36 14.97 3.78
CA GLU A 108 1.44 14.25 3.12
C GLU A 108 2.13 13.28 4.08
N ALA A 109 2.52 13.75 5.27
CA ALA A 109 3.14 12.93 6.29
C ALA A 109 2.23 11.78 6.76
N ARG A 110 0.92 12.04 6.90
CA ARG A 110 -0.06 11.00 7.26
C ARG A 110 -0.18 9.94 6.18
N LYS A 111 -0.24 10.35 4.91
CA LYS A 111 -0.29 9.41 3.79
C LYS A 111 0.97 8.55 3.74
N GLU A 112 2.15 9.15 3.89
CA GLU A 112 3.41 8.41 3.92
C GLU A 112 3.46 7.39 5.06
N LEU A 113 2.96 7.76 6.24
CA LEU A 113 2.85 6.85 7.38
C LEU A 113 1.88 5.70 7.11
N GLU A 114 0.72 5.97 6.51
CA GLU A 114 -0.26 4.95 6.12
C GLU A 114 0.32 3.97 5.09
N ASP A 115 1.01 4.48 4.06
CA ASP A 115 1.63 3.66 3.02
C ASP A 115 2.75 2.79 3.61
N LYS A 116 3.61 3.35 4.48
CA LYS A 116 4.65 2.59 5.19
C LYS A 116 4.06 1.53 6.12
N ASN A 117 2.98 1.84 6.84
CA ASN A 117 2.31 0.85 7.69
C ASN A 117 1.72 -0.30 6.86
N ARG A 118 1.16 -0.03 5.68
CA ARG A 118 0.66 -1.08 4.77
C ARG A 118 1.78 -1.96 4.25
N GLU A 119 2.91 -1.37 3.85
CA GLU A 119 4.08 -2.11 3.39
C GLU A 119 4.65 -3.00 4.51
N LEU A 120 4.72 -2.48 5.73
CA LEU A 120 5.13 -3.25 6.90
C LEU A 120 4.17 -4.39 7.21
N ASP A 121 2.85 -4.15 7.22
CA ASP A 121 1.88 -5.23 7.45
C ASP A 121 1.95 -6.30 6.35
N HIS A 122 2.04 -5.89 5.08
CA HIS A 122 2.16 -6.83 3.96
C HIS A 122 3.42 -7.69 4.09
N THR A 123 4.58 -7.08 4.34
CA THR A 123 5.85 -7.81 4.50
C THR A 123 5.83 -8.72 5.73
N ALA A 124 5.13 -8.31 6.80
CA ALA A 124 4.98 -9.13 8.00
C ALA A 124 4.04 -10.33 7.80
N THR A 125 3.12 -10.28 6.84
CA THR A 125 2.00 -11.24 6.74
C THR A 125 1.99 -12.05 5.44
N HIS A 126 2.75 -11.65 4.44
CA HIS A 126 2.83 -12.34 3.15
C HIS A 126 4.21 -12.97 2.94
N ASP A 127 4.24 -14.09 2.22
CA ASP A 127 5.47 -14.75 1.78
C ASP A 127 6.03 -14.03 0.56
N ALA A 128 7.29 -13.59 0.65
CA ALA A 128 7.91 -12.76 -0.38
C ALA A 128 8.10 -13.47 -1.74
N LEU A 129 8.15 -14.81 -1.75
CA LEU A 129 8.39 -15.58 -2.97
C LEU A 129 7.09 -15.84 -3.74
N THR A 130 6.02 -16.15 -3.01
CA THR A 130 4.75 -16.65 -3.57
C THR A 130 3.65 -15.61 -3.56
N GLY A 131 3.74 -14.58 -2.71
CA GLY A 131 2.73 -13.54 -2.56
C GLY A 131 1.48 -13.96 -1.80
N ILE A 132 1.34 -15.22 -1.40
CA ILE A 132 0.28 -15.67 -0.49
C ILE A 132 0.64 -15.35 0.96
N LEU A 133 -0.24 -15.65 1.92
CA LEU A 133 0.07 -15.41 3.33
C LEU A 133 1.30 -16.22 3.76
N ASN A 134 2.14 -15.64 4.60
CA ASN A 134 3.13 -16.41 5.35
C ASN A 134 2.47 -17.06 6.58
N ARG A 135 3.23 -17.81 7.37
CA ARG A 135 2.73 -18.45 8.59
C ARG A 135 2.02 -17.49 9.55
N ALA A 136 2.56 -16.29 9.78
CA ALA A 136 1.96 -15.32 10.69
C ALA A 136 0.65 -14.74 10.13
N GLY A 137 0.62 -14.43 8.83
CA GLY A 137 -0.60 -13.99 8.14
C GLY A 137 -1.68 -15.07 8.13
N PHE A 138 -1.32 -16.32 7.87
CA PHE A 138 -2.25 -17.44 7.88
C PHE A 138 -2.90 -17.65 9.25
N LEU A 139 -2.12 -17.69 10.33
CA LEU A 139 -2.63 -17.81 11.70
C LEU A 139 -3.55 -16.65 12.11
N ARG A 140 -3.37 -15.47 11.51
CA ARG A 140 -4.25 -14.31 11.74
C ARG A 140 -5.60 -14.49 11.05
N GLU A 141 -5.60 -14.94 9.80
CA GLU A 141 -6.82 -15.06 8.99
C GLU A 141 -7.61 -16.36 9.24
N GLU A 142 -6.98 -17.46 9.68
CA GLU A 142 -7.69 -18.73 9.91
C GLU A 142 -8.83 -18.62 10.93
N ARG A 143 -8.65 -17.79 11.97
CA ARG A 143 -9.67 -17.55 12.99
C ARG A 143 -10.86 -16.80 12.43
N ARG A 144 -10.58 -15.84 11.54
CA ARG A 144 -11.60 -15.05 10.88
C ARG A 144 -12.53 -15.94 10.03
N VAL A 145 -11.97 -16.89 9.29
CA VAL A 145 -12.77 -17.85 8.51
C VAL A 145 -13.70 -18.67 9.39
N LEU A 146 -13.25 -19.13 10.56
CA LEU A 146 -14.11 -19.83 11.50
C LEU A 146 -15.22 -18.95 12.05
N ASP A 147 -14.89 -17.72 12.46
CA ASP A 147 -15.86 -16.81 13.07
C ASP A 147 -16.94 -16.38 12.07
N GLU A 148 -16.58 -16.18 10.80
CA GLU A 148 -17.51 -15.81 9.73
C GLU A 148 -18.41 -16.98 9.29
N ASN A 149 -18.02 -18.24 9.54
CA ASN A 149 -18.72 -19.43 9.06
C ASN A 149 -19.29 -20.32 10.17
N LYS A 150 -19.55 -19.76 11.36
CA LYS A 150 -20.15 -20.51 12.49
C LYS A 150 -21.44 -21.22 12.10
N GLY A 151 -21.55 -22.51 12.42
CA GLY A 151 -22.68 -23.38 12.07
C GLY A 151 -22.72 -23.80 10.60
N SER A 152 -21.64 -23.57 9.85
CA SER A 152 -21.47 -24.04 8.47
C SER A 152 -20.26 -24.97 8.35
N TYR A 153 -20.16 -25.71 7.25
CA TYR A 153 -18.99 -26.57 7.01
C TYR A 153 -17.79 -25.77 6.53
N VAL A 154 -16.62 -26.14 7.05
CA VAL A 154 -15.31 -25.59 6.70
C VAL A 154 -14.37 -26.76 6.44
N ALA A 155 -13.41 -26.57 5.56
CA ALA A 155 -12.34 -27.51 5.34
C ALA A 155 -10.99 -26.88 5.69
N VAL A 156 -10.08 -27.69 6.22
CA VAL A 156 -8.65 -27.38 6.30
C VAL A 156 -7.88 -28.29 5.35
N LEU A 157 -6.80 -27.76 4.80
CA LEU A 157 -5.90 -28.46 3.89
C LEU A 157 -4.47 -28.25 4.36
N MET A 158 -3.70 -29.32 4.41
CA MET A 158 -2.24 -29.29 4.50
C MET A 158 -1.65 -29.89 3.24
N ALA A 159 -0.67 -29.22 2.65
CA ALA A 159 -0.02 -29.65 1.43
C ALA A 159 1.50 -29.45 1.53
N ASP A 160 2.24 -30.33 0.84
CA ASP A 160 3.70 -30.34 0.83
C ASP A 160 4.20 -30.58 -0.60
N LEU A 161 5.15 -29.77 -1.04
CA LEU A 161 5.83 -29.94 -2.32
C LEU A 161 6.79 -31.14 -2.26
N ASP A 162 6.48 -32.17 -3.03
CA ASP A 162 7.28 -33.38 -3.09
C ASP A 162 8.69 -33.08 -3.64
N HIS A 163 9.71 -33.62 -2.97
CA HIS A 163 11.09 -33.66 -3.45
C HIS A 163 11.78 -32.30 -3.68
N LEU A 164 11.34 -31.20 -3.04
CA LEU A 164 11.95 -29.87 -3.20
C LEU A 164 13.47 -29.88 -3.02
N LYS A 165 13.99 -30.60 -2.02
CA LYS A 165 15.45 -30.73 -1.82
C LYS A 165 16.17 -31.34 -3.03
N GLN A 166 15.60 -32.38 -3.65
CA GLN A 166 16.20 -33.01 -4.82
C GLN A 166 16.17 -32.09 -6.04
N ILE A 167 15.10 -31.30 -6.20
CA ILE A 167 15.00 -30.27 -7.23
C ILE A 167 16.10 -29.23 -7.03
N ASN A 168 16.26 -28.71 -5.82
CA ASN A 168 17.33 -27.76 -5.47
C ASN A 168 18.72 -28.33 -5.74
N ASP A 169 18.97 -29.56 -5.31
CA ASP A 169 20.29 -30.21 -5.43
C ASP A 169 20.64 -30.52 -6.90
N SER A 170 19.64 -30.79 -7.75
CA SER A 170 19.85 -31.21 -9.15
C SER A 170 19.79 -30.06 -10.16
N PHE A 171 18.95 -29.05 -9.91
CA PHE A 171 18.64 -27.97 -10.85
C PHE A 171 18.89 -26.56 -10.28
N GLY A 172 19.26 -26.47 -9.01
CA GLY A 172 19.56 -25.22 -8.31
C GLY A 172 18.34 -24.56 -7.65
N HIS A 173 18.62 -23.63 -6.75
CA HIS A 173 17.59 -22.95 -5.94
C HIS A 173 16.57 -22.16 -6.75
N GLY A 174 16.95 -21.60 -7.90
CA GLY A 174 16.00 -20.88 -8.77
C GLY A 174 14.88 -21.77 -9.31
N GLU A 175 15.19 -23.03 -9.60
CA GLU A 175 14.18 -24.01 -10.03
C GLU A 175 13.33 -24.50 -8.86
N GLY A 176 13.90 -24.62 -7.66
CA GLY A 176 13.11 -24.88 -6.45
C GLY A 176 12.13 -23.76 -6.14
N ASP A 177 12.56 -22.51 -6.29
CA ASP A 177 11.72 -21.34 -6.14
C ASP A 177 10.55 -21.33 -7.15
N GLU A 178 10.80 -21.71 -8.41
CA GLU A 178 9.71 -21.88 -9.38
C GLU A 178 8.81 -23.07 -9.05
N ALA A 179 9.33 -24.20 -8.57
CA ALA A 179 8.50 -25.31 -8.12
C ALA A 179 7.55 -24.90 -6.97
N ILE A 180 8.02 -24.06 -6.04
CA ILE A 180 7.21 -23.50 -4.96
C ILE A 180 6.09 -22.60 -5.52
N LYS A 181 6.41 -21.70 -6.47
CA LYS A 181 5.40 -20.84 -7.12
C LYS A 181 4.38 -21.65 -7.93
N LEU A 182 4.83 -22.70 -8.62
CA LEU A 182 3.96 -23.60 -9.37
C LEU A 182 3.00 -24.35 -8.44
N THR A 183 3.49 -24.82 -7.30
CA THR A 183 2.67 -25.44 -6.26
C THR A 183 1.63 -24.46 -5.74
N THR A 184 2.02 -23.22 -5.47
CA THR A 184 1.11 -22.15 -5.07
C THR A 184 -0.01 -21.95 -6.10
N ARG A 185 0.33 -21.89 -7.40
CA ARG A 185 -0.65 -21.75 -8.48
C ARG A 185 -1.60 -22.95 -8.57
N ALA A 186 -1.09 -24.17 -8.38
CA ALA A 186 -1.92 -25.38 -8.39
C ALA A 186 -2.96 -25.34 -7.26
N LEU A 187 -2.51 -25.07 -6.04
CA LEU A 187 -3.39 -24.94 -4.86
C LEU A 187 -4.41 -23.82 -5.04
N ALA A 188 -3.98 -22.62 -5.44
CA ALA A 188 -4.87 -21.49 -5.65
C ALA A 188 -5.92 -21.76 -6.76
N SER A 189 -5.56 -22.51 -7.80
CA SER A 189 -6.49 -22.85 -8.88
C SER A 189 -7.58 -23.80 -8.41
N VAL A 190 -7.21 -24.87 -7.67
CA VAL A 190 -8.17 -25.83 -7.12
C VAL A 190 -9.09 -25.17 -6.08
N LEU A 191 -8.56 -24.25 -5.29
CA LEU A 191 -9.29 -23.59 -4.20
C LEU A 191 -10.03 -22.31 -4.64
N SER A 192 -9.99 -21.95 -5.92
CA SER A 192 -10.48 -20.66 -6.42
C SER A 192 -11.98 -20.43 -6.17
N ASP A 193 -12.79 -21.48 -6.21
CA ASP A 193 -14.24 -21.41 -6.00
C ASP A 193 -14.65 -21.32 -4.51
N HIS A 194 -13.69 -21.49 -3.59
CA HIS A 194 -13.97 -21.63 -2.15
C HIS A 194 -13.64 -20.38 -1.32
N ASN A 195 -13.27 -19.25 -1.93
CA ASN A 195 -12.78 -18.05 -1.23
C ASN A 195 -11.72 -18.40 -0.16
N ALA A 196 -10.79 -19.26 -0.54
CA ALA A 196 -9.88 -19.88 0.42
C ALA A 196 -8.81 -18.91 0.95
N VAL A 197 -8.54 -19.03 2.25
CA VAL A 197 -7.35 -18.45 2.87
C VAL A 197 -6.22 -19.45 2.69
N LEU A 198 -5.23 -19.12 1.84
CA LEU A 198 -4.07 -19.95 1.53
C LEU A 198 -2.79 -19.29 2.07
N GLY A 199 -1.95 -20.06 2.74
CA GLY A 199 -0.67 -19.60 3.27
C GLY A 199 0.46 -20.62 3.08
N ARG A 200 1.68 -20.11 2.91
CA ARG A 200 2.92 -20.88 2.97
C ARG A 200 3.41 -20.86 4.41
N THR A 201 3.23 -21.97 5.11
CA THR A 201 3.47 -22.08 6.56
C THR A 201 4.88 -22.61 6.88
N GLY A 202 5.55 -23.22 5.89
CA GLY A 202 6.93 -23.71 5.97
C GLY A 202 7.70 -23.53 4.65
N GLY A 203 8.84 -24.22 4.52
CA GLY A 203 9.68 -24.12 3.31
C GLY A 203 8.97 -24.65 2.07
N ASP A 204 8.55 -25.90 2.12
CA ASP A 204 7.75 -26.64 1.13
C ASP A 204 6.30 -26.86 1.57
N GLU A 205 5.92 -26.36 2.75
CA GLU A 205 4.62 -26.60 3.39
C GLU A 205 3.63 -25.46 3.15
N PHE A 206 2.40 -25.84 2.84
CA PHE A 206 1.27 -24.97 2.59
C PHE A 206 0.09 -25.37 3.46
N SER A 207 -0.71 -24.39 3.87
CA SER A 207 -1.93 -24.60 4.62
C SER A 207 -3.06 -23.75 4.04
N ALA A 208 -4.26 -24.30 3.99
CA ALA A 208 -5.45 -23.55 3.62
C ALA A 208 -6.62 -23.84 4.56
N ILE A 209 -7.52 -22.87 4.65
CA ILE A 209 -8.81 -22.98 5.32
C ILE A 209 -9.87 -22.27 4.50
N PHE A 210 -11.02 -22.91 4.31
CA PHE A 210 -12.04 -22.40 3.40
C PHE A 210 -13.44 -22.95 3.71
N PRO A 211 -14.49 -22.13 3.51
CA PRO A 211 -15.87 -22.60 3.64
C PRO A 211 -16.20 -23.64 2.56
N VAL A 212 -17.00 -24.62 2.94
CA VAL A 212 -17.45 -25.69 2.03
C VAL A 212 -18.93 -25.99 2.26
N THR A 213 -19.54 -26.65 1.28
CA THR A 213 -20.88 -27.18 1.38
C THR A 213 -20.88 -28.54 2.09
N ASP A 214 -22.05 -28.99 2.53
CA ASP A 214 -22.19 -30.30 3.19
C ASP A 214 -21.81 -31.47 2.25
N ASP A 215 -22.05 -31.34 0.95
CA ASP A 215 -21.69 -32.33 -0.07
C ASP A 215 -20.21 -32.31 -0.49
N PHE A 216 -19.40 -31.39 0.07
CA PHE A 216 -17.96 -31.36 -0.19
C PHE A 216 -17.28 -32.64 0.29
N ASP A 217 -16.50 -33.26 -0.60
CA ASP A 217 -15.64 -34.40 -0.30
C ASP A 217 -14.16 -33.96 -0.26
N PRO A 218 -13.49 -34.06 0.91
CA PRO A 218 -12.05 -33.78 1.02
C PRO A 218 -11.17 -34.61 0.07
N ASP A 219 -11.55 -35.85 -0.24
CA ASP A 219 -10.77 -36.72 -1.13
C ASP A 219 -10.81 -36.21 -2.58
N ASP A 220 -11.94 -35.66 -3.02
CA ASP A 220 -12.07 -35.03 -4.35
C ASP A 220 -11.19 -33.79 -4.48
N CYS A 221 -11.07 -33.00 -3.39
CA CYS A 221 -10.16 -31.85 -3.36
C CYS A 221 -8.69 -32.29 -3.53
N VAL A 222 -8.27 -33.34 -2.81
CA VAL A 222 -6.91 -33.90 -2.94
C VAL A 222 -6.69 -34.48 -4.35
N ALA A 223 -7.66 -35.20 -4.88
CA ALA A 223 -7.61 -35.73 -6.25
C ALA A 223 -7.52 -34.63 -7.30
N ALA A 224 -8.22 -33.50 -7.11
CA ALA A 224 -8.14 -32.33 -7.99
C ALA A 224 -6.74 -31.70 -7.99
N ILE A 225 -6.08 -31.59 -6.83
CA ILE A 225 -4.68 -31.12 -6.73
C ILE A 225 -3.76 -32.05 -7.53
N HIS A 226 -3.89 -33.37 -7.33
CA HIS A 226 -3.10 -34.34 -8.08
C HIS A 226 -3.35 -34.27 -9.59
N GLY A 227 -4.61 -34.21 -10.01
CA GLY A 227 -4.99 -34.10 -11.41
C GLY A 227 -4.48 -32.82 -12.06
N TYR A 228 -4.50 -31.69 -11.34
CA TYR A 228 -3.90 -30.45 -11.81
C TYR A 228 -2.40 -30.61 -12.05
N CYS A 229 -1.67 -31.18 -11.08
CA CYS A 229 -0.23 -31.42 -11.20
C CYS A 229 0.11 -32.38 -12.35
N GLU A 230 -0.64 -33.47 -12.51
CA GLU A 230 -0.48 -34.42 -13.63
C GLU A 230 -0.71 -33.74 -14.98
N GLN A 231 -1.80 -32.97 -15.11
CA GLN A 231 -2.09 -32.24 -16.33
C GLN A 231 -0.99 -31.21 -16.63
N PHE A 232 -0.50 -30.50 -15.62
CA PHE A 232 0.59 -29.55 -15.75
C PHE A 232 1.88 -30.26 -16.21
N ASN A 233 2.27 -31.34 -15.55
CA ASN A 233 3.48 -32.11 -15.87
C ASN A 233 3.46 -32.67 -17.30
N SER A 234 2.29 -33.05 -17.83
CA SER A 234 2.15 -33.52 -19.22
C SER A 234 2.47 -32.45 -20.27
N LYS A 235 2.49 -31.17 -19.90
CA LYS A 235 2.63 -30.02 -20.80
C LYS A 235 3.79 -29.08 -20.46
N SER A 236 4.34 -29.17 -19.25
CA SER A 236 5.25 -28.15 -18.71
C SER A 236 6.64 -28.16 -19.37
N GLY A 237 7.11 -29.33 -19.81
CA GLY A 237 8.48 -29.50 -20.32
C GLY A 237 9.56 -29.27 -19.27
N LEU A 238 9.19 -29.24 -17.98
CA LEU A 238 10.14 -29.07 -16.87
C LEU A 238 11.09 -30.28 -16.78
N PRO A 239 12.34 -30.06 -16.32
CA PRO A 239 13.30 -31.15 -16.18
C PRO A 239 13.04 -32.05 -14.95
N TYR A 240 11.98 -31.76 -14.18
CA TYR A 240 11.52 -32.52 -13.02
C TYR A 240 9.99 -32.64 -13.01
N TYR A 241 9.51 -33.59 -12.20
CA TYR A 241 8.10 -33.81 -11.98
C TYR A 241 7.60 -32.97 -10.80
N LEU A 242 6.61 -32.11 -11.01
CA LEU A 242 5.97 -31.35 -9.94
C LEU A 242 4.97 -32.24 -9.20
N GLY A 243 5.35 -32.70 -8.00
CA GLY A 243 4.48 -33.49 -7.12
C GLY A 243 4.03 -32.66 -5.92
N VAL A 244 2.77 -32.82 -5.54
CA VAL A 244 2.23 -32.25 -4.30
C VAL A 244 1.55 -33.39 -3.57
N SER A 245 1.91 -33.57 -2.30
CA SER A 245 1.16 -34.43 -1.38
C SER A 245 0.20 -33.55 -0.58
N ALA A 246 -1.00 -34.04 -0.28
CA ALA A 246 -2.00 -33.26 0.44
C ALA A 246 -2.89 -34.09 1.38
N GLY A 247 -3.36 -33.45 2.45
CA GLY A 247 -4.36 -33.98 3.38
C GLY A 247 -5.43 -32.92 3.64
N CYS A 248 -6.70 -33.29 3.48
CA CYS A 248 -7.84 -32.38 3.65
C CYS A 248 -8.85 -32.97 4.63
N LEU A 249 -9.44 -32.10 5.46
CA LEU A 249 -10.42 -32.48 6.47
C LEU A 249 -11.59 -31.49 6.45
N LYS A 250 -12.82 -32.01 6.32
CA LYS A 250 -14.07 -31.24 6.49
C LYS A 250 -14.59 -31.38 7.92
N PHE A 251 -15.08 -30.28 8.47
CA PHE A 251 -15.73 -30.22 9.78
C PHE A 251 -16.78 -29.10 9.82
N GLU A 252 -17.69 -29.13 10.79
CA GLU A 252 -18.66 -28.06 11.02
C GLU A 252 -18.06 -27.02 11.97
N ALA A 253 -18.01 -25.74 11.61
CA ALA A 253 -17.39 -24.71 12.45
C ALA A 253 -18.24 -24.41 13.70
N GLY A 254 -17.66 -24.62 14.88
CA GLY A 254 -18.32 -24.43 16.18
C GLY A 254 -17.52 -23.58 17.18
N GLU A 255 -18.14 -23.23 18.30
CA GLU A 255 -17.46 -22.50 19.38
C GLU A 255 -16.42 -23.37 20.09
N GLY A 256 -15.28 -22.77 20.44
CA GLY A 256 -14.23 -23.45 21.22
C GLY A 256 -13.39 -24.46 20.43
N MET A 257 -13.49 -24.47 19.09
CA MET A 257 -12.69 -25.36 18.26
C MET A 257 -11.19 -25.08 18.36
N ASN A 258 -10.42 -26.16 18.43
CA ASN A 258 -8.97 -26.11 18.41
C ASN A 258 -8.47 -26.36 16.98
N LEU A 259 -8.22 -25.29 16.21
CA LEU A 259 -7.65 -25.38 14.86
C LEU A 259 -6.34 -26.17 14.82
N SER A 260 -5.53 -26.10 15.88
CA SER A 260 -4.28 -26.85 15.94
C SER A 260 -4.49 -28.37 15.90
N GLU A 261 -5.59 -28.88 16.48
CA GLU A 261 -5.94 -30.30 16.42
C GLU A 261 -6.41 -30.69 15.01
N LEU A 262 -7.23 -29.85 14.38
CA LEU A 262 -7.71 -30.09 13.01
C LEU A 262 -6.56 -30.08 11.99
N PHE A 263 -5.60 -29.15 12.12
CA PHE A 263 -4.38 -29.18 11.30
C PHE A 263 -3.53 -30.42 11.61
N THR A 264 -3.45 -30.87 12.86
CA THR A 264 -2.73 -32.11 13.20
C THR A 264 -3.38 -33.32 12.53
N GLU A 265 -4.71 -33.40 12.46
CA GLU A 265 -5.43 -34.45 11.73
C GLU A 265 -5.19 -34.37 10.22
N ALA A 266 -5.23 -33.17 9.64
CA ALA A 266 -4.91 -32.96 8.23
C ALA A 266 -3.45 -33.36 7.90
N ASP A 267 -2.50 -33.11 8.80
CA ASP A 267 -1.10 -33.54 8.66
C ASP A 267 -0.96 -35.07 8.62
N ILE A 268 -1.76 -35.80 9.41
CA ILE A 268 -1.79 -37.26 9.37
C ILE A 268 -2.25 -37.77 8.00
N LEU A 269 -3.26 -37.13 7.42
CA LEU A 269 -3.76 -37.45 6.07
C LEU A 269 -2.70 -37.12 4.99
N LEU A 270 -2.05 -35.95 5.10
CA LEU A 270 -0.93 -35.56 4.26
C LEU A 270 0.19 -36.61 4.31
N TYR A 271 0.59 -37.05 5.50
CA TYR A 271 1.63 -38.05 5.66
C TYR A 271 1.26 -39.39 5.02
N ALA A 272 -0.01 -39.81 5.13
CA ALA A 272 -0.52 -41.01 4.49
C ALA A 272 -0.46 -40.93 2.96
N ASP A 273 -0.84 -39.78 2.38
CA ASP A 273 -0.74 -39.52 0.95
C ASP A 273 0.71 -39.50 0.46
N LYS A 274 1.59 -38.77 1.16
CA LYS A 274 3.04 -38.71 0.89
C LYS A 274 3.71 -40.09 0.92
N LYS A 275 3.22 -41.02 1.76
CA LYS A 275 3.70 -42.40 1.80
C LYS A 275 3.20 -43.20 0.59
N ARG A 276 1.94 -43.02 0.18
CA ARG A 276 1.34 -43.68 -0.98
C ARG A 276 2.07 -43.26 -2.26
N ARG A 277 2.26 -41.96 -2.48
CA ARG A 277 2.95 -41.40 -3.66
C ARG A 277 4.40 -41.89 -3.77
N ARG A 278 5.14 -41.90 -2.66
CA ARG A 278 6.51 -42.47 -2.61
C ARG A 278 6.56 -43.96 -2.98
N SER A 279 5.50 -44.71 -2.69
CA SER A 279 5.44 -46.14 -3.04
C SER A 279 5.11 -46.39 -4.52
N MET A 280 4.38 -45.49 -5.16
CA MET A 280 4.05 -45.56 -6.59
C MET A 280 5.30 -45.32 -7.44
N ILE A 281 6.11 -44.31 -7.10
CA ILE A 281 7.35 -43.97 -7.82
C ILE A 281 8.41 -45.09 -7.75
N ARG A 282 8.40 -45.93 -6.70
CA ARG A 282 9.36 -47.05 -6.57
C ARG A 282 8.99 -48.29 -7.37
N ARG A 283 7.81 -48.34 -8.01
CA ARG A 283 7.31 -49.52 -8.72
C ARG A 283 7.46 -49.44 -10.25
N GLU A 284 7.97 -48.34 -10.78
CA GLU A 284 8.37 -48.16 -12.18
C GLU A 284 9.89 -48.13 -12.32
#